data_AF-A0A7C7T0J1-F1
#
_entry.id   AF-A0A7C7T0J1-F1
#
_cell.length_a   1.000
_cell.length_b   1.000
_cell.length_c   1.000
_cell.angle_alpha   90.00
_cell.angle_beta   90.00
_cell.angle_gamma   90.00
#
_symmetry.space_group_name_H-M   'P 1'
#
loop_
_entity.id
_entity.type
_entity.pdbx_description
1 polymer ?
#
loop_
_entity_poly.entity_id
_entity_poly.type
_entity_poly.pdbx_seq_one_letter_code
_entity_poly.pdbx_strand_id
1 'polypeptide(L)'
;MSLSKGLIQNIIQQKVLLDGLSNDDLAEFCQLANITYRDGSPIVSDQDYDFIYLAELKRRLPHHSLLQTIEPEGQSFSEEKVLLPEVMLSTDKAYSWDEILKWIERIEKSCLEVGLNINDIQIKATPKLDGFAGYDDGLHLYTRGDGKKGSDITRVFNRGLQTFNDCKRGQGAGEIVVKKSYFEQYLSDSFEHPRNFQASLIKEKALDEKAQKSINDKAALFVPFSQLPSWVGSINELKSNFSQIVGNILTMVDFDVDGVVFELTHQVLKRHMGANRKFHRWQIAFKENKDKAQV
;
A
#
# COMPACT_ATOMS: atom_id res chain seq x y z
N MET A 1 3.36 12.69 24.09
CA MET A 1 3.21 11.87 25.30
C MET A 1 2.83 10.47 24.81
N SER A 2 2.45 9.52 25.66
CA SER A 2 1.92 8.24 25.16
C SER A 2 0.49 8.13 25.66
N LEU A 3 -0.47 8.12 24.74
CA LEU A 3 -1.85 7.71 25.00
C LEU A 3 -1.92 6.58 26.03
N SER A 4 -2.77 6.75 27.04
CA SER A 4 -2.96 5.71 28.06
C SER A 4 -3.61 4.48 27.44
N LYS A 5 -3.22 3.27 27.90
CA LYS A 5 -3.83 2.01 27.44
C LYS A 5 -5.36 2.01 27.59
N GLY A 6 -5.89 2.63 28.65
CA GLY A 6 -7.33 2.74 28.89
C GLY A 6 -8.02 3.63 27.85
N LEU A 7 -7.41 4.76 27.48
CA LEU A 7 -7.95 5.63 26.43
C LEU A 7 -7.93 4.94 25.06
N ILE A 8 -6.83 4.25 24.73
CA ILE A 8 -6.72 3.47 23.48
C ILE A 8 -7.84 2.43 23.40
N GLN A 9 -8.06 1.65 24.45
CA GLN A 9 -9.14 0.65 24.48
C GLN A 9 -10.52 1.30 24.35
N ASN A 10 -10.74 2.45 24.98
CA ASN A 10 -12.01 3.15 24.88
C ASN A 10 -12.25 3.70 23.47
N ILE A 11 -11.20 4.16 22.77
CA ILE A 11 -11.31 4.58 21.36
C ILE A 11 -11.64 3.37 20.47
N ILE A 12 -10.91 2.27 20.62
CA ILE A 12 -11.13 1.03 19.83
C ILE A 12 -12.55 0.49 20.05
N GLN A 13 -13.05 0.54 21.29
CA GLN A 13 -14.39 0.09 21.65
C GLN A 13 -15.48 1.15 21.37
N GLN A 14 -15.13 2.27 20.73
CA GLN A 14 -16.04 3.38 20.43
C GLN A 14 -16.77 3.96 21.65
N LYS A 15 -16.17 3.83 22.84
CA LYS A 15 -16.68 4.37 24.11
C LYS A 15 -16.37 5.86 24.30
N VAL A 16 -15.48 6.42 23.47
CA VAL A 16 -15.19 7.84 23.40
C VAL A 16 -15.65 8.35 22.04
N LEU A 17 -16.48 9.39 22.06
CA LEU A 17 -16.83 10.12 20.84
C LEU A 17 -15.60 10.86 20.31
N LEU A 18 -15.44 10.93 18.99
CA LEU A 18 -14.34 11.67 18.35
C LEU A 18 -14.22 13.11 18.88
N ASP A 19 -15.34 13.79 19.12
CA ASP A 19 -15.38 15.15 19.67
C ASP A 19 -14.87 15.25 21.12
N GLY A 20 -14.84 14.12 21.83
CA GLY A 20 -14.26 14.01 23.17
C GLY A 20 -12.75 13.82 23.18
N LEU A 21 -12.11 13.55 22.04
CA LEU A 21 -10.65 13.46 21.94
C LEU A 21 -10.03 14.83 21.79
N SER A 22 -8.94 15.08 22.54
CA SER A 22 -8.10 16.25 22.28
C SER A 22 -7.42 16.12 20.91
N ASN A 23 -6.96 17.25 20.38
CA ASN A 23 -6.19 17.28 19.13
C ASN A 23 -4.92 16.42 19.20
N ASP A 24 -4.25 16.42 20.36
CA ASP A 24 -3.05 15.64 20.59
C ASP A 24 -3.38 14.14 20.69
N ASP A 25 -4.45 13.77 21.41
CA ASP A 25 -4.88 12.37 21.50
C ASP A 25 -5.26 11.78 20.14
N LEU A 26 -5.96 12.56 19.30
CA LEU A 26 -6.32 12.12 17.95
C LEU A 26 -5.08 11.92 17.06
N ALA A 27 -4.10 12.84 17.14
CA ALA A 27 -2.86 12.74 16.38
C ALA A 27 -2.00 11.55 16.86
N GLU A 28 -1.86 11.35 18.17
CA GLU A 28 -1.17 10.21 18.77
C GLU A 28 -1.87 8.88 18.40
N PHE A 29 -3.21 8.87 18.35
CA PHE A 29 -3.97 7.67 17.97
C PHE A 29 -3.73 7.31 16.50
N CYS A 30 -3.73 8.31 15.61
CA CYS A 30 -3.40 8.09 14.20
C CYS A 30 -1.97 7.52 14.02
N GLN A 31 -1.00 8.05 14.77
CA GLN A 31 0.36 7.53 14.77
C GLN A 31 0.42 6.08 15.25
N LEU A 32 -0.24 5.77 16.37
CA LEU A 32 -0.31 4.43 16.92
C LEU A 32 -0.97 3.46 15.94
N ALA A 33 -2.11 3.82 15.34
CA ALA A 33 -2.81 2.99 14.37
C ALA A 33 -1.94 2.70 13.14
N ASN A 34 -1.18 3.68 12.63
CA ASN A 34 -0.23 3.45 11.55
C ASN A 34 0.92 2.50 11.96
N ILE A 35 1.47 2.66 13.17
CA ILE A 35 2.55 1.78 13.67
C ILE A 35 2.06 0.34 13.80
N THR A 36 0.92 0.14 14.46
CA THR A 36 0.37 -1.20 14.71
C THR A 36 -0.08 -1.88 13.42
N TYR A 37 -0.63 -1.14 12.46
CA TYR A 37 -0.87 -1.64 11.11
C TYR A 37 0.42 -2.14 10.43
N ARG A 38 1.52 -1.40 10.54
CA ARG A 38 2.83 -1.79 9.97
C ARG A 38 3.51 -2.93 10.72
N ASP A 39 3.27 -3.07 12.01
CA ASP A 39 3.77 -4.21 12.78
C ASP A 39 2.97 -5.50 12.50
N GLY A 40 1.89 -5.39 11.72
CA GLY A 40 0.97 -6.48 11.43
C GLY A 40 0.10 -6.81 12.64
N SER A 41 -0.44 -5.80 13.34
CA SER A 41 -1.40 -5.98 14.42
C SER A 41 -2.34 -4.76 14.49
N PRO A 42 -3.07 -4.45 13.42
CA PRO A 42 -3.88 -3.23 13.31
C PRO A 42 -4.92 -3.17 14.44
N ILE A 43 -5.10 -1.98 15.02
CA ILE A 43 -6.05 -1.74 16.13
C ILE A 43 -7.39 -1.16 15.66
N VAL A 44 -7.47 -0.75 14.40
CA VAL A 44 -8.65 -0.24 13.70
C VAL A 44 -8.56 -0.68 12.24
N SER A 45 -9.70 -0.74 11.55
CA SER A 45 -9.72 -1.05 10.12
C SER A 45 -9.10 0.09 9.29
N ASP A 46 -8.63 -0.23 8.08
CA ASP A 46 -8.18 0.79 7.10
C ASP A 46 -9.25 1.85 6.86
N GLN A 47 -10.52 1.44 6.82
CA GLN A 47 -11.65 2.34 6.58
C GLN A 47 -11.86 3.27 7.76
N ASP A 48 -11.89 2.75 8.99
CA ASP A 48 -12.03 3.59 10.18
C ASP A 48 -10.84 4.55 10.29
N TYR A 49 -9.63 4.07 10.00
CA TYR A 49 -8.45 4.92 9.94
C TYR A 49 -8.64 6.06 8.93
N ASP A 50 -8.97 5.76 7.67
CA ASP A 50 -9.03 6.75 6.59
C ASP A 50 -10.23 7.70 6.73
N PHE A 51 -11.43 7.21 7.10
CA PHE A 51 -12.69 7.95 7.07
C PHE A 51 -13.16 8.52 8.41
N ILE A 52 -12.70 7.97 9.53
CA ILE A 52 -13.10 8.43 10.87
C ILE A 52 -11.95 9.26 11.45
N TYR A 53 -10.80 8.63 11.72
CA TYR A 53 -9.73 9.28 12.49
C TYR A 53 -8.91 10.25 11.65
N LEU A 54 -8.44 9.82 10.48
CA LEU A 54 -7.61 10.66 9.60
C LEU A 54 -8.43 11.78 8.96
N ALA A 55 -9.70 11.52 8.62
CA ALA A 55 -10.61 12.55 8.13
C ALA A 55 -10.85 13.63 9.18
N GLU A 56 -11.07 13.24 10.44
CA GLU A 56 -11.26 14.20 11.53
C GLU A 56 -9.97 14.97 11.83
N LEU A 57 -8.80 14.31 11.78
CA LEU A 57 -7.51 14.98 11.91
C LEU A 57 -7.31 16.03 10.80
N LYS A 58 -7.65 15.70 9.55
CA LYS A 58 -7.60 16.65 8.41
C LYS A 58 -8.53 17.84 8.63
N ARG A 59 -9.72 17.61 9.17
CA ARG A 59 -10.72 18.65 9.45
C ARG A 59 -10.24 19.59 10.55
N ARG A 60 -9.71 19.05 11.65
CA ARG A 60 -9.26 19.83 12.83
C ARG A 60 -7.91 20.50 12.62
N LEU A 61 -6.96 19.79 12.00
CA LEU A 61 -5.55 20.15 11.92
C LEU A 61 -4.99 19.97 10.49
N PRO A 62 -5.50 20.69 9.48
CA PRO A 62 -5.11 20.50 8.07
C PRO A 62 -3.61 20.70 7.81
N HIS A 63 -2.91 21.44 8.68
CA HIS A 63 -1.47 21.69 8.58
C HIS A 63 -0.61 20.78 9.45
N HIS A 64 -1.18 19.76 10.10
CA HIS A 64 -0.43 18.83 10.94
C HIS A 64 0.66 18.09 10.16
N SER A 65 1.81 17.82 10.79
CA SER A 65 2.98 17.19 10.15
C SER A 65 2.68 15.81 9.54
N LEU A 66 1.83 15.01 10.21
CA LEU A 66 1.33 13.72 9.73
C LEU A 66 0.62 13.82 8.36
N LEU A 67 0.02 14.97 8.07
CA LEU A 67 -0.68 15.21 6.81
C LEU A 67 0.22 15.73 5.69
N GLN A 68 1.49 16.03 5.98
CA GLN A 68 2.42 16.62 5.02
C GLN A 68 3.45 15.65 4.46
N THR A 69 3.67 14.52 5.13
CA THR A 69 4.72 13.53 4.82
C THR A 69 4.14 12.12 4.73
N ILE A 70 4.93 11.19 4.18
CA ILE A 70 4.59 9.76 4.18
C ILE A 70 4.69 9.26 5.61
N GLU A 71 3.74 8.42 6.01
CA GLU A 71 3.69 7.89 7.37
C GLU A 71 4.86 6.93 7.61
N PRO A 72 5.68 7.18 8.63
CA PRO A 72 6.91 6.43 8.86
C PRO A 72 6.63 4.96 9.15
N GLU A 73 7.66 4.14 8.91
CA GLU A 73 7.73 2.79 9.49
C GLU A 73 8.11 2.87 10.97
N GLY A 74 7.57 1.96 11.78
CA GLY A 74 8.02 1.76 13.15
C GLY A 74 9.48 1.30 13.23
N GLN A 75 10.00 1.14 14.45
CA GLN A 75 11.38 0.71 14.70
C GLN A 75 11.59 -0.81 14.54
N SER A 76 10.53 -1.59 14.31
CA SER A 76 10.52 -3.06 14.39
C SER A 76 11.36 -3.80 13.34
N PHE A 77 11.88 -3.12 12.31
CA PHE A 77 12.54 -3.76 11.15
C PHE A 77 14.05 -3.66 11.16
N SER A 78 14.59 -2.52 11.56
CA SER A 78 16.00 -2.30 11.86
C SER A 78 16.17 -0.92 12.48
N GLU A 79 17.10 -0.79 13.42
CA GLU A 79 17.47 0.49 14.01
C GLU A 79 18.20 1.39 13.00
N GLU A 80 18.95 0.78 12.06
CA GLU A 80 19.67 1.51 11.03
C GLU A 80 18.77 1.79 9.82
N LYS A 81 18.66 3.08 9.47
CA LYS A 81 17.91 3.54 8.31
C LYS A 81 18.86 4.00 7.22
N VAL A 82 18.68 3.47 6.02
CA VAL A 82 19.49 3.74 4.83
C VAL A 82 18.70 4.51 3.79
N LEU A 83 19.38 5.35 3.00
CA LEU A 83 18.74 6.05 1.88
C LEU A 83 18.33 5.04 0.81
N LEU A 84 17.12 5.21 0.28
CA LEU A 84 16.66 4.42 -0.86
C LEU A 84 17.36 4.86 -2.14
N PRO A 85 17.69 3.93 -3.06
CA PRO A 85 18.19 4.27 -4.39
C PRO A 85 17.21 5.15 -5.17
N GLU A 86 15.91 4.96 -4.93
CA GLU A 86 14.83 5.71 -5.53
C GLU A 86 13.76 6.02 -4.48
N VAL A 87 13.18 7.22 -4.54
CA VAL A 87 12.12 7.64 -3.62
C VAL A 87 10.85 6.82 -3.90
N MET A 88 10.38 6.11 -2.88
CA MET A 88 9.14 5.33 -2.95
C MET A 88 7.97 6.14 -2.37
N LEU A 89 7.19 6.75 -3.24
CA LEU A 89 5.96 7.43 -2.84
C LEU A 89 4.83 6.44 -2.56
N SER A 90 3.83 6.90 -1.79
CA SER A 90 2.55 6.20 -1.70
C SER A 90 1.73 6.44 -2.97
N THR A 91 0.61 5.71 -3.10
CA THR A 91 -0.38 5.95 -4.17
C THR A 91 -1.57 6.73 -3.60
N ASP A 92 -2.08 7.70 -4.37
CA ASP A 92 -3.32 8.41 -4.03
C ASP A 92 -4.49 7.43 -4.01
N LYS A 93 -5.48 7.61 -3.13
CA LYS A 93 -6.59 6.65 -2.95
C LYS A 93 -7.88 7.24 -3.49
N ALA A 94 -8.67 6.40 -4.14
CA ALA A 94 -10.05 6.64 -4.54
C ALA A 94 -10.92 5.48 -4.05
N TYR A 95 -12.10 5.80 -3.53
CA TYR A 95 -13.08 4.84 -3.03
C TYR A 95 -14.39 4.90 -3.82
N SER A 96 -14.44 5.75 -4.84
CA SER A 96 -15.59 5.96 -5.70
C SER A 96 -15.17 6.17 -7.15
N TRP A 97 -16.08 5.85 -8.06
CA TRP A 97 -15.90 6.13 -9.48
C TRP A 97 -15.74 7.64 -9.75
N ASP A 98 -16.45 8.49 -9.01
CA ASP A 98 -16.36 9.95 -9.13
C ASP A 98 -14.95 10.48 -8.82
N GLU A 99 -14.23 9.86 -7.87
CA GLU A 99 -12.84 10.23 -7.58
C GLU A 99 -11.89 9.80 -8.70
N ILE A 100 -12.15 8.65 -9.33
CA ILE A 100 -11.41 8.22 -10.54
C ILE A 100 -11.69 9.16 -11.71
N LEU A 101 -12.94 9.59 -11.91
CA LEU A 101 -13.29 10.59 -12.93
C LEU A 101 -12.55 11.90 -12.72
N LYS A 102 -12.50 12.42 -11.48
CA LYS A 102 -11.72 13.62 -11.15
C LYS A 102 -10.23 13.44 -11.43
N TRP A 103 -9.69 12.24 -11.27
CA TRP A 103 -8.31 11.94 -11.65
C TRP A 103 -8.12 11.96 -13.17
N ILE A 104 -9.05 11.39 -13.92
CA ILE A 104 -9.07 11.46 -15.40
C ILE A 104 -9.17 12.90 -15.89
N GLU A 105 -10.01 13.74 -15.31
CA GLU A 105 -10.11 15.18 -15.65
C GLU A 105 -8.76 15.90 -15.49
N ARG A 106 -7.99 15.56 -14.45
CA ARG A 106 -6.63 16.10 -14.26
C ARG A 106 -5.66 15.62 -15.34
N ILE A 107 -5.81 14.37 -15.80
CA ILE A 107 -5.03 13.82 -16.93
C ILE A 107 -5.38 14.56 -18.21
N GLU A 108 -6.67 14.75 -18.50
CA GLU A 108 -7.17 15.47 -19.68
C GLU A 108 -6.62 16.89 -19.74
N LYS A 109 -6.69 17.63 -18.63
CA LYS A 109 -6.07 18.96 -18.52
C LYS A 109 -4.56 18.92 -18.78
N SER A 110 -3.87 17.93 -18.20
CA SER A 110 -2.42 17.78 -18.37
C SER A 110 -2.05 17.48 -19.83
N CYS A 111 -2.87 16.73 -20.57
CA CYS A 111 -2.64 16.45 -21.99
C CYS A 111 -2.69 17.73 -22.82
N LEU A 112 -3.67 18.61 -22.56
CA LEU A 112 -3.80 19.90 -23.24
C LEU A 112 -2.57 20.79 -22.99
N GLU A 113 -2.04 20.80 -21.77
CA GLU A 113 -0.86 21.59 -21.40
C GLU A 113 0.41 21.16 -22.16
N VAL A 114 0.52 19.89 -22.55
CA VAL A 114 1.67 19.36 -23.30
C VAL A 114 1.37 19.06 -24.77
N GLY A 115 0.20 19.46 -25.28
CA GLY A 115 -0.18 19.26 -26.68
C GLY A 115 -0.38 17.79 -27.10
N LEU A 116 -0.77 16.93 -26.16
CA LEU A 116 -1.09 15.52 -26.44
C LEU A 116 -2.59 15.32 -26.64
N ASN A 117 -2.95 14.40 -27.53
CA ASN A 117 -4.35 13.96 -27.68
C ASN A 117 -4.66 12.89 -26.62
N ILE A 118 -5.76 13.07 -25.90
CA ILE A 118 -6.21 12.12 -24.87
C ILE A 118 -6.46 10.71 -25.41
N ASN A 119 -6.82 10.59 -26.70
CA ASN A 119 -7.06 9.30 -27.33
C ASN A 119 -5.79 8.48 -27.54
N ASP A 120 -4.62 9.12 -27.50
CA ASP A 120 -3.31 8.44 -27.58
C ASP A 120 -2.80 7.99 -26.21
N ILE A 121 -3.53 8.34 -25.14
CA ILE A 121 -3.16 8.03 -23.77
C ILE A 121 -3.78 6.71 -23.33
N GLN A 122 -2.91 5.79 -22.91
CA GLN A 122 -3.32 4.53 -22.31
C GLN A 122 -3.09 4.52 -20.80
N ILE A 123 -4.00 3.86 -20.11
CA ILE A 123 -3.95 3.55 -18.68
C ILE A 123 -3.59 2.08 -18.53
N LYS A 124 -2.67 1.79 -17.61
CA LYS A 124 -2.39 0.45 -17.13
C LYS A 124 -3.09 0.26 -15.78
N ALA A 125 -3.78 -0.86 -15.61
CA ALA A 125 -4.38 -1.28 -14.35
C ALA A 125 -3.67 -2.53 -13.84
N THR A 126 -3.27 -2.55 -12.57
CA THR A 126 -2.63 -3.71 -11.90
C THR A 126 -3.30 -4.00 -10.56
N PRO A 127 -3.25 -5.25 -10.07
CA PRO A 127 -3.69 -5.56 -8.71
C PRO A 127 -2.91 -4.70 -7.70
N LYS A 128 -3.63 -4.10 -6.75
CA LYS A 128 -3.00 -3.47 -5.60
C LYS A 128 -2.80 -4.53 -4.52
N LEU A 129 -1.56 -5.02 -4.41
CA LEU A 129 -1.19 -5.98 -3.40
C LEU A 129 -1.37 -5.40 -1.99
N ASP A 130 -1.75 -6.25 -1.05
CA ASP A 130 -1.72 -5.94 0.39
C ASP A 130 -0.55 -6.68 1.06
N GLY A 131 0.63 -6.11 0.91
CA GLY A 131 1.88 -6.65 1.41
C GLY A 131 2.80 -5.62 2.05
N PHE A 132 4.08 -6.01 2.16
CA PHE A 132 5.15 -5.13 2.61
C PHE A 132 5.93 -4.57 1.44
N ALA A 133 5.81 -3.26 1.22
CA ALA A 133 6.52 -2.53 0.18
C ALA A 133 8.03 -2.57 0.39
N GLY A 134 8.74 -2.86 -0.71
CA GLY A 134 10.19 -2.78 -0.76
C GLY A 134 10.72 -2.42 -2.14
N TYR A 135 11.99 -2.00 -2.17
CA TYR A 135 12.74 -1.68 -3.38
C TYR A 135 13.92 -2.63 -3.52
N ASP A 136 13.95 -3.37 -4.62
CA ASP A 136 15.01 -4.30 -4.96
C ASP A 136 15.92 -3.71 -6.04
N ASP A 137 17.16 -3.38 -5.70
CA ASP A 137 18.16 -2.85 -6.64
C ASP A 137 19.04 -3.94 -7.28
N GLY A 138 18.82 -5.20 -6.90
CA GLY A 138 19.53 -6.37 -7.41
C GLY A 138 20.65 -6.85 -6.50
N LEU A 139 21.10 -6.00 -5.58
CA LEU A 139 22.07 -6.33 -4.53
C LEU A 139 21.36 -6.39 -3.18
N HIS A 140 20.58 -5.35 -2.89
CA HIS A 140 19.87 -5.14 -1.65
C HIS A 140 18.35 -5.11 -1.86
N LEU A 141 17.63 -5.44 -0.79
CA LEU A 141 16.21 -5.15 -0.68
C LEU A 141 16.00 -4.17 0.46
N TYR A 142 15.36 -3.04 0.18
CA TYR A 142 15.06 -2.01 1.16
C TYR A 142 13.57 -1.97 1.46
N THR A 143 13.17 -1.78 2.73
CA THR A 143 11.77 -1.42 3.04
C THR A 143 11.46 -0.01 2.55
N ARG A 144 10.18 0.33 2.41
CA ARG A 144 9.77 1.69 1.99
C ARG A 144 10.15 2.76 3.01
N GLY A 145 10.03 2.47 4.31
CA GLY A 145 10.24 3.41 5.39
C GLY A 145 9.34 4.64 5.30
N ASP A 146 9.96 5.82 5.35
CA ASP A 146 9.30 7.11 5.12
C ASP A 146 9.23 7.50 3.63
N GLY A 147 9.56 6.57 2.72
CA GLY A 147 9.65 6.76 1.28
C GLY A 147 10.98 7.32 0.79
N LYS A 148 11.87 7.79 1.68
CA LYS A 148 13.23 8.25 1.35
C LYS A 148 14.31 7.42 2.03
N LYS A 149 14.06 7.01 3.26
CA LYS A 149 14.90 6.14 4.06
C LYS A 149 14.11 4.92 4.49
N GLY A 150 14.68 3.75 4.24
CA GLY A 150 14.15 2.45 4.62
C GLY A 150 15.12 1.68 5.49
N SER A 151 14.85 0.40 5.69
CA SER A 151 15.77 -0.55 6.31
C SER A 151 16.24 -1.58 5.28
N ASP A 152 17.50 -1.96 5.31
CA ASP A 152 17.99 -3.09 4.52
C ASP A 152 17.43 -4.40 5.09
N ILE A 153 16.65 -5.11 4.27
CA ILE A 153 16.02 -6.39 4.57
C ILE A 153 16.50 -7.49 3.61
N THR A 154 17.67 -7.34 2.98
CA THR A 154 18.30 -8.33 2.07
C THR A 154 18.38 -9.73 2.69
N ARG A 155 18.40 -9.81 4.02
CA ARG A 155 18.26 -11.06 4.79
C ARG A 155 17.09 -11.94 4.34
N VAL A 156 15.98 -11.40 3.83
CA VAL A 156 14.86 -12.24 3.35
C VAL A 156 15.27 -13.11 2.17
N PHE A 157 16.08 -12.57 1.26
CA PHE A 157 16.63 -13.33 0.15
C PHE A 157 17.71 -14.32 0.60
N ASN A 158 18.53 -13.95 1.59
CA ASN A 158 19.49 -14.88 2.22
C ASN A 158 18.79 -16.07 2.92
N ARG A 159 17.55 -15.87 3.39
CA ARG A 159 16.67 -16.91 3.93
C ARG A 159 15.97 -17.76 2.87
N GLY A 160 16.18 -17.45 1.59
CA GLY A 160 15.66 -18.19 0.45
C GLY A 160 14.37 -17.63 -0.16
N LEU A 161 13.91 -16.44 0.25
CA LEU A 161 12.74 -15.79 -0.39
C LEU A 161 13.01 -15.66 -1.89
N GLN A 162 12.03 -16.02 -2.71
CA GLN A 162 12.15 -15.95 -4.16
C GLN A 162 11.33 -14.80 -4.74
N THR A 163 11.67 -14.42 -5.96
CA THR A 163 10.91 -13.47 -6.75
C THR A 163 9.74 -14.16 -7.43
N PHE A 164 8.65 -13.41 -7.62
CA PHE A 164 7.50 -13.87 -8.41
C PHE A 164 7.89 -14.21 -9.85
N ASN A 165 7.27 -15.24 -10.43
CA ASN A 165 7.56 -15.78 -11.76
C ASN A 165 9.04 -16.18 -11.98
N ASP A 166 9.78 -16.50 -10.90
CA ASP A 166 11.22 -16.81 -10.95
C ASP A 166 12.03 -15.72 -11.71
N CYS A 167 11.56 -14.47 -11.68
CA CYS A 167 12.17 -13.37 -12.41
C CYS A 167 13.49 -12.91 -11.75
N LYS A 168 14.31 -12.14 -12.48
CA LYS A 168 15.55 -11.61 -11.91
C LYS A 168 15.27 -10.58 -10.82
N ARG A 169 16.16 -10.54 -9.83
CA ARG A 169 16.29 -9.44 -8.85
C ARG A 169 16.62 -8.12 -9.55
N GLY A 170 16.43 -7.00 -8.86
CA GLY A 170 16.81 -5.67 -9.34
C GLY A 170 15.77 -5.02 -10.23
N GLN A 171 14.49 -5.31 -10.02
CA GLN A 171 13.39 -4.73 -10.80
C GLN A 171 12.70 -3.55 -10.11
N GLY A 172 13.30 -3.03 -9.04
CA GLY A 172 12.82 -1.85 -8.32
C GLY A 172 11.69 -2.17 -7.34
N ALA A 173 10.65 -1.33 -7.36
CA ALA A 173 9.56 -1.39 -6.39
C ALA A 173 8.69 -2.66 -6.54
N GLY A 174 8.33 -3.24 -5.39
CA GLY A 174 7.45 -4.39 -5.29
C GLY A 174 6.97 -4.59 -3.86
N GLU A 175 6.36 -5.75 -3.61
CA GLU A 175 5.89 -6.13 -2.27
C GLU A 175 6.27 -7.56 -1.90
N ILE A 176 6.62 -7.77 -0.63
CA ILE A 176 6.64 -9.10 -0.03
C ILE A 176 5.21 -9.48 0.32
N VAL A 177 4.75 -10.57 -0.28
CA VAL A 177 3.41 -11.13 -0.10
C VAL A 177 3.46 -12.64 0.15
N VAL A 178 2.34 -13.18 0.59
CA VAL A 178 2.12 -14.63 0.72
C VAL A 178 0.90 -14.99 -0.11
N LYS A 179 0.94 -16.15 -0.78
CA LYS A 179 -0.20 -16.65 -1.53
C LYS A 179 -1.43 -16.76 -0.64
N LYS A 180 -2.57 -16.26 -1.12
CA LYS A 180 -3.82 -16.23 -0.36
C LYS A 180 -4.27 -17.67 -0.03
N SER A 181 -4.30 -18.53 -1.04
CA SER A 181 -4.62 -19.96 -0.87
C SER A 181 -3.73 -20.66 0.17
N TYR A 182 -2.43 -20.38 0.16
CA TYR A 182 -1.48 -20.95 1.12
C TYR A 182 -1.70 -20.43 2.53
N PHE A 183 -1.98 -19.13 2.68
CA PHE A 183 -2.27 -18.54 3.97
C PHE A 183 -3.51 -19.17 4.60
N GLU A 184 -4.60 -19.27 3.84
CA GLU A 184 -5.86 -19.88 4.28
C GLU A 184 -5.66 -21.34 4.72
N GLN A 185 -4.83 -22.10 4.00
CA GLN A 185 -4.62 -23.51 4.27
C GLN A 185 -3.66 -23.81 5.43
N TYR A 186 -2.60 -23.01 5.61
CA TYR A 186 -1.49 -23.38 6.50
C TYR A 186 -1.18 -22.37 7.62
N LEU A 187 -1.67 -21.13 7.49
CA LEU A 187 -1.24 -20.02 8.34
C LEU A 187 -2.39 -19.37 9.12
N SER A 188 -3.62 -19.49 8.66
CA SER A 188 -4.83 -18.91 9.25
C SER A 188 -5.05 -19.29 10.73
N ASP A 189 -4.64 -20.48 11.15
CA ASP A 189 -4.71 -20.92 12.56
C ASP A 189 -3.73 -20.18 13.49
N SER A 190 -2.73 -19.48 12.94
CA SER A 190 -1.66 -18.84 13.71
C SER A 190 -1.51 -17.34 13.46
N PHE A 191 -2.10 -16.84 12.38
CA PHE A 191 -2.05 -15.45 11.99
C PHE A 191 -3.46 -15.01 11.63
N GLU A 192 -3.91 -13.90 12.21
CA GLU A 192 -5.25 -13.35 11.96
C GLU A 192 -5.37 -12.82 10.53
N HIS A 193 -4.31 -12.17 10.03
CA HIS A 193 -4.26 -11.60 8.69
C HIS A 193 -2.95 -11.92 7.94
N PRO A 194 -2.96 -12.01 6.59
CA PRO A 194 -1.75 -12.19 5.77
C PRO A 194 -0.65 -11.19 6.09
N ARG A 195 -1.02 -9.93 6.35
CA ARG A 195 -0.09 -8.87 6.74
C ARG A 195 0.69 -9.16 8.02
N ASN A 196 0.05 -9.81 9.00
CA ASN A 196 0.71 -10.19 10.24
C ASN A 196 1.84 -11.19 9.98
N PHE A 197 1.57 -12.14 9.07
CA PHE A 197 2.55 -13.12 8.63
C PHE A 197 3.66 -12.49 7.80
N GLN A 198 3.34 -11.65 6.81
CA GLN A 198 4.36 -11.00 5.97
C GLN A 198 5.31 -10.12 6.81
N ALA A 199 4.80 -9.47 7.87
CA ALA A 199 5.61 -8.72 8.82
C ALA A 199 6.62 -9.60 9.58
N SER A 200 6.30 -10.89 9.80
CA SER A 200 7.22 -11.81 10.47
C SER A 200 8.40 -12.20 9.59
N LEU A 201 8.19 -12.30 8.27
CA LEU A 201 9.23 -12.64 7.29
C LEU A 201 10.39 -11.64 7.28
N ILE A 202 10.06 -10.36 7.49
CA ILE A 202 11.02 -9.26 7.41
C ILE A 202 11.74 -8.97 8.73
N LYS A 203 11.32 -9.51 9.87
CA LYS A 203 11.97 -9.22 11.17
C LYS A 203 13.43 -9.71 11.21
N GLU A 204 14.28 -9.04 11.99
CA GLU A 204 15.70 -9.42 12.17
C GLU A 204 15.86 -10.77 12.88
N LYS A 205 14.93 -11.07 13.81
CA LYS A 205 14.87 -12.36 14.50
C LYS A 205 14.79 -13.53 13.52
N ALA A 206 15.25 -14.70 13.96
CA ALA A 206 15.14 -15.94 13.20
C ALA A 206 13.67 -16.23 12.82
N LEU A 207 13.47 -16.79 11.64
CA LEU A 207 12.15 -17.20 11.18
C LEU A 207 11.66 -18.39 11.99
N ASP A 208 10.35 -18.43 12.25
CA ASP A 208 9.70 -19.64 12.73
C ASP A 208 9.58 -20.70 11.61
N GLU A 209 9.21 -21.92 11.99
CA GLU A 209 9.10 -23.04 11.05
C GLU A 209 8.07 -22.78 9.95
N LYS A 210 6.95 -22.11 10.25
CA LYS A 210 5.89 -21.81 9.28
C LYS A 210 6.37 -20.78 8.24
N ALA A 211 7.08 -19.76 8.70
CA ALA A 211 7.71 -18.74 7.87
C ALA A 211 8.78 -19.33 6.96
N GLN A 212 9.67 -20.18 7.47
CA GLN A 212 10.68 -20.83 6.63
C GLN A 212 10.03 -21.81 5.64
N LYS A 213 8.98 -22.54 6.05
CA LYS A 213 8.26 -23.45 5.16
C LYS A 213 7.57 -22.71 4.02
N SER A 214 6.93 -21.56 4.27
CA SER A 214 6.26 -20.80 3.19
C SER A 214 7.25 -20.29 2.13
N ILE A 215 8.49 -19.97 2.54
CA ILE A 215 9.58 -19.60 1.63
C ILE A 215 9.98 -20.81 0.78
N ASN A 216 10.23 -21.95 1.43
CA ASN A 216 10.64 -23.18 0.76
C ASN A 216 9.59 -23.66 -0.26
N ASP A 217 8.32 -23.50 0.07
CA ASP A 217 7.17 -23.88 -0.77
C ASP A 217 6.87 -22.86 -1.88
N LYS A 218 7.66 -21.78 -2.02
CA LYS A 218 7.41 -20.66 -2.94
C LYS A 218 6.01 -20.03 -2.76
N ALA A 219 5.53 -19.98 -1.53
CA ALA A 219 4.27 -19.35 -1.16
C ALA A 219 4.47 -17.90 -0.70
N ALA A 220 5.53 -17.64 0.06
CA ALA A 220 5.99 -16.27 0.34
C ALA A 220 6.98 -15.82 -0.75
N LEU A 221 6.74 -14.65 -1.34
CA LEU A 221 7.48 -14.15 -2.49
C LEU A 221 7.67 -12.64 -2.40
N PHE A 222 8.75 -12.14 -3.01
CA PHE A 222 8.81 -10.74 -3.42
C PHE A 222 8.23 -10.59 -4.83
N VAL A 223 7.23 -9.73 -5.00
CA VAL A 223 6.57 -9.47 -6.27
C VAL A 223 6.96 -8.08 -6.76
N PRO A 224 7.89 -7.95 -7.72
CA PRO A 224 8.12 -6.67 -8.40
C PRO A 224 6.84 -6.23 -9.11
N PHE A 225 6.47 -4.96 -8.98
CA PHE A 225 5.23 -4.45 -9.61
C PHE A 225 5.25 -4.53 -11.14
N SER A 226 6.44 -4.55 -11.75
CA SER A 226 6.64 -4.78 -13.18
C SER A 226 6.18 -6.16 -13.65
N GLN A 227 6.10 -7.15 -12.75
CA GLN A 227 5.75 -8.54 -13.04
C GLN A 227 4.27 -8.86 -12.82
N LEU A 228 3.50 -7.92 -12.26
CA LEU A 228 2.07 -8.12 -12.07
C LEU A 228 1.35 -8.19 -13.42
N PRO A 229 0.35 -9.08 -13.56
CA PRO A 229 -0.54 -9.04 -14.71
C PRO A 229 -1.28 -7.70 -14.74
N SER A 230 -1.59 -7.23 -15.94
CA SER A 230 -2.19 -5.91 -16.11
C SER A 230 -3.15 -5.85 -17.28
N TRP A 231 -4.17 -5.01 -17.13
CA TRP A 231 -4.94 -4.49 -18.26
C TRP A 231 -4.30 -3.21 -18.77
N VAL A 232 -4.28 -3.00 -20.08
CA VAL A 232 -3.85 -1.74 -20.71
C VAL A 232 -4.89 -1.36 -21.76
N GLY A 233 -5.39 -0.13 -21.69
CA GLY A 233 -6.36 0.37 -22.66
C GLY A 233 -6.51 1.87 -22.60
N SER A 234 -7.36 2.40 -23.48
CA SER A 234 -7.66 3.83 -23.56
C SER A 234 -8.49 4.31 -22.36
N ILE A 235 -8.50 5.62 -22.15
CA ILE A 235 -9.34 6.26 -21.12
C ILE A 235 -10.83 6.03 -21.40
N ASN A 236 -11.25 5.99 -22.67
CA ASN A 236 -12.64 5.72 -23.03
C ASN A 236 -13.05 4.29 -22.67
N GLU A 237 -12.18 3.30 -22.94
CA GLU A 237 -12.43 1.92 -22.53
C GLU A 237 -12.50 1.79 -21.00
N LEU A 238 -11.65 2.50 -20.26
CA LEU A 238 -11.73 2.54 -18.79
C LEU A 238 -13.07 3.11 -18.33
N LYS A 239 -13.53 4.24 -18.91
CA LYS A 239 -14.82 4.86 -18.58
C LYS A 239 -16.00 3.94 -18.86
N SER A 240 -15.98 3.23 -19.99
CA SER A 240 -17.09 2.36 -20.41
C SER A 240 -17.13 1.02 -19.68
N ASN A 241 -15.98 0.49 -19.27
CA ASN A 241 -15.87 -0.88 -18.73
C ASN A 241 -15.28 -0.93 -17.32
N PHE A 242 -15.36 0.16 -16.55
CA PHE A 242 -14.69 0.31 -15.25
C PHE A 242 -14.89 -0.90 -14.32
N SER A 243 -16.15 -1.24 -14.01
CA SER A 243 -16.46 -2.33 -13.08
C SER A 243 -15.95 -3.69 -13.55
N GLN A 244 -16.00 -3.97 -14.86
CA GLN A 244 -15.49 -5.22 -15.42
C GLN A 244 -13.95 -5.26 -15.35
N ILE A 245 -13.27 -4.16 -15.66
CA ILE A 245 -11.81 -4.06 -15.54
C ILE A 245 -11.39 -4.28 -14.09
N VAL A 246 -12.04 -3.60 -13.14
CA VAL A 246 -11.75 -3.76 -11.70
C VAL A 246 -11.97 -5.21 -11.26
N GLY A 247 -13.16 -5.78 -11.51
CA GLY A 247 -13.47 -7.15 -11.11
C GLY A 247 -12.51 -8.20 -11.68
N ASN A 248 -12.08 -8.02 -12.94
CA ASN A 248 -11.07 -8.88 -13.54
C ASN A 248 -9.72 -8.74 -12.85
N ILE A 249 -9.24 -7.51 -12.64
CA ILE A 249 -7.92 -7.26 -12.04
C ILE A 249 -7.82 -7.83 -10.62
N LEU A 250 -8.87 -7.66 -9.81
CA LEU A 250 -8.91 -8.16 -8.43
C LEU A 250 -8.72 -9.67 -8.30
N THR A 251 -8.94 -10.44 -9.37
CA THR A 251 -8.87 -11.91 -9.37
C THR A 251 -7.67 -12.47 -10.14
N MET A 252 -6.79 -11.62 -10.71
CA MET A 252 -5.70 -12.08 -11.56
C MET A 252 -4.55 -12.77 -10.82
N VAL A 253 -4.46 -12.62 -9.50
CA VAL A 253 -3.36 -13.15 -8.68
C VAL A 253 -3.88 -13.84 -7.43
N ASP A 254 -3.18 -14.88 -7.00
CA ASP A 254 -3.45 -15.59 -5.74
C ASP A 254 -2.75 -14.89 -4.56
N PHE A 255 -2.97 -13.59 -4.41
CA PHE A 255 -2.47 -12.78 -3.29
C PHE A 255 -3.64 -12.01 -2.67
N ASP A 256 -3.43 -11.45 -1.49
CA ASP A 256 -4.39 -10.48 -0.98
C ASP A 256 -4.30 -9.18 -1.79
N VAL A 257 -5.45 -8.74 -2.28
CA VAL A 257 -5.60 -7.58 -3.16
C VAL A 257 -6.68 -6.67 -2.56
N ASP A 258 -6.29 -5.45 -2.21
CA ASP A 258 -7.17 -4.47 -1.57
C ASP A 258 -7.70 -3.40 -2.53
N GLY A 259 -7.39 -3.54 -3.82
CA GLY A 259 -7.81 -2.60 -4.85
C GLY A 259 -7.11 -2.78 -6.20
N VAL A 260 -7.21 -1.75 -7.04
CA VAL A 260 -6.60 -1.66 -8.36
C VAL A 260 -5.79 -0.38 -8.46
N VAL A 261 -4.52 -0.49 -8.86
CA VAL A 261 -3.70 0.68 -9.19
C VAL A 261 -3.86 0.99 -10.67
N PHE A 262 -4.30 2.21 -10.97
CA PHE A 262 -4.31 2.78 -12.30
C PHE A 262 -3.12 3.73 -12.47
N GLU A 263 -2.35 3.57 -13.54
CA GLU A 263 -1.26 4.46 -13.90
C GLU A 263 -1.28 4.84 -15.39
N LEU A 264 -0.80 6.04 -15.70
CA LEU A 264 -0.50 6.38 -17.10
C LEU A 264 0.60 5.47 -17.65
N THR A 265 0.61 5.21 -18.95
CA THR A 265 1.74 4.55 -19.63
C THR A 265 2.69 5.57 -20.28
N HIS A 266 2.18 6.76 -20.62
CA HIS A 266 2.89 7.78 -21.38
C HIS A 266 3.92 8.55 -20.54
N GLN A 267 5.22 8.37 -20.84
CA GLN A 267 6.32 8.88 -20.02
C GLN A 267 6.41 10.41 -19.97
N VAL A 268 6.17 11.11 -21.09
CA VAL A 268 6.20 12.58 -21.12
C VAL A 268 5.12 13.15 -20.21
N LEU A 269 3.94 12.54 -20.20
CA LEU A 269 2.82 12.99 -19.40
C LEU A 269 3.05 12.69 -17.92
N LYS A 270 3.63 11.52 -17.57
CA LYS A 270 4.09 11.22 -16.21
C LYS A 270 5.06 12.29 -15.68
N ARG A 271 6.05 12.67 -16.49
CA ARG A 271 7.03 13.72 -16.11
C ARG A 271 6.37 15.07 -15.88
N HIS A 272 5.43 15.46 -16.76
CA HIS A 272 4.70 16.71 -16.66
C HIS A 272 3.83 16.78 -15.40
N MET A 273 3.02 15.74 -15.14
CA MET A 273 2.16 15.67 -13.95
C MET A 273 2.97 15.59 -12.65
N GLY A 274 4.13 14.92 -12.71
CA GLY A 274 5.06 14.77 -11.60
C GLY A 274 4.41 14.14 -10.36
N ALA A 275 4.85 14.61 -9.20
CA ALA A 275 4.37 14.15 -7.90
C ALA A 275 4.18 15.33 -6.93
N ASN A 276 3.45 15.08 -5.85
CA ASN A 276 3.56 15.90 -4.64
C ASN A 276 4.49 15.19 -3.63
N ARG A 277 4.51 15.63 -2.37
CA ARG A 277 5.37 15.04 -1.33
C ARG A 277 4.97 13.61 -0.91
N LYS A 278 3.80 13.13 -1.34
CA LYS A 278 3.17 11.88 -0.88
C LYS A 278 2.97 10.86 -1.99
N PHE A 279 2.55 11.31 -3.17
CA PHE A 279 2.15 10.44 -4.27
C PHE A 279 2.38 11.06 -5.64
N HIS A 280 2.47 10.20 -6.64
CA HIS A 280 2.49 10.57 -8.05
C HIS A 280 1.11 11.04 -8.50
N ARG A 281 1.04 12.14 -9.27
CA ARG A 281 -0.25 12.64 -9.79
C ARG A 281 -0.77 11.79 -10.97
N TRP A 282 0.11 11.04 -11.61
CA TRP A 282 -0.17 10.17 -12.76
C TRP A 282 -0.59 8.74 -12.37
N GLN A 283 -0.77 8.46 -11.07
CA GLN A 283 -1.17 7.17 -10.53
C GLN A 283 -2.26 7.35 -9.47
N ILE A 284 -3.21 6.43 -9.41
CA ILE A 284 -4.25 6.38 -8.37
C ILE A 284 -4.62 4.93 -8.04
N ALA A 285 -4.97 4.65 -6.80
CA ALA A 285 -5.42 3.36 -6.31
C ALA A 285 -6.93 3.41 -6.03
N PHE A 286 -7.72 2.64 -6.76
CA PHE A 286 -9.11 2.39 -6.44
C PHE A 286 -9.21 1.29 -5.38
N LYS A 287 -9.79 1.58 -4.22
CA LYS A 287 -10.08 0.60 -3.16
C LYS A 287 -11.57 0.35 -3.06
N GLU A 288 -11.98 -0.92 -3.04
CA GLU A 288 -13.38 -1.28 -2.81
C GLU A 288 -13.71 -1.23 -1.30
N ASN A 289 -14.84 -0.61 -0.97
CA ASN A 289 -15.39 -0.65 0.39
C ASN A 289 -16.02 -2.03 0.64
N LYS A 290 -15.22 -2.99 1.13
CA LYS A 290 -15.66 -4.37 1.38
C LYS A 290 -16.85 -4.46 2.36
N ASP A 291 -17.10 -3.44 3.18
CA ASP A 291 -18.16 -3.46 4.21
C ASP A 291 -19.54 -2.93 3.75
N LYS A 292 -19.67 -2.38 2.53
CA LYS A 292 -20.99 -1.99 1.98
C LYS A 292 -21.73 -3.12 1.27
N ALA A 293 -21.10 -4.30 1.13
CA ALA A 293 -21.74 -5.46 0.51
C ALA A 293 -22.58 -6.30 1.50
N GLN A 294 -22.62 -5.94 2.79
CA GLN A 294 -23.39 -6.66 3.82
C GLN A 294 -24.41 -5.78 4.58
N VAL A 295 -24.92 -4.70 3.96
CA VAL A 295 -26.05 -3.93 4.51
C VAL A 295 -27.23 -3.93 3.54
#